data_AF-A0A1Q7YI80-F1
#
_entry.id   AF-A0A1Q7YI80-F1
#
_cell.length_a   1.000
_cell.length_b   1.000
_cell.length_c   1.000
_cell.angle_alpha   90.00
_cell.angle_beta   90.00
_cell.angle_gamma   90.00
#
_symmetry.space_group_name_H-M   'P 1'
#
loop_
_entity.id
_entity.type
_entity.pdbx_description
1 polymer ?
#
loop_
_entity_poly.entity_id
_entity_poly.type
_entity_poly.pdbx_seq_one_letter_code
_entity_poly.pdbx_strand_id
1 'polypeptide(L)'
;MLKACGLDEREARAVLLPLVRSTLENLARVAPARALTGTFARADAATVRKHLAALQSLSSRDALAAYVLLGQRSLHLAEKNGADAQALKEIMSLLEAVKM
;
A
#
# COMPACT_ATOMS: atom_id res chain seq x y z
N MET A 1 -12.66 5.31 -4.50
CA MET A 1 -11.84 6.28 -3.75
C MET A 1 -11.67 7.59 -4.51
N LEU A 2 -11.04 7.63 -5.71
CA LEU A 2 -10.85 8.89 -6.44
C LEU A 2 -12.16 9.61 -6.83
N LYS A 3 -13.23 8.87 -7.14
CA LYS A 3 -14.58 9.45 -7.31
C LYS A 3 -15.07 10.21 -6.07
N ALA A 4 -14.74 9.73 -4.86
CA ALA A 4 -15.06 10.42 -3.61
C ALA A 4 -14.18 11.66 -3.37
N CYS A 5 -13.09 11.82 -4.13
CA CYS A 5 -12.26 13.02 -4.17
C CYS A 5 -12.72 14.02 -5.26
N GLY A 6 -13.86 13.78 -5.92
CA GLY A 6 -14.41 14.66 -6.95
C GLY A 6 -13.90 14.41 -8.37
N LEU A 7 -13.11 13.35 -8.60
CA LEU A 7 -12.62 13.02 -9.93
C LEU A 7 -13.63 12.14 -10.68
N ASP A 8 -13.88 12.45 -11.94
CA ASP A 8 -14.61 11.57 -12.83
C ASP A 8 -13.78 10.31 -13.19
N GLU A 9 -14.39 9.40 -13.95
CA GLU A 9 -13.71 8.15 -14.32
C GLU A 9 -12.53 8.33 -15.27
N ARG A 10 -12.63 9.31 -16.19
CA ARG A 10 -11.57 9.63 -17.14
C ARG A 10 -10.39 10.25 -16.42
N GLU A 11 -10.64 11.18 -15.50
CA GLU A 11 -9.65 11.82 -14.65
C GLU A 11 -8.97 10.81 -13.73
N ALA A 12 -9.74 9.96 -13.05
CA ALA A 12 -9.20 8.90 -12.20
C ALA A 12 -8.30 7.95 -12.99
N ARG A 13 -8.71 7.55 -14.20
CA ARG A 13 -7.89 6.72 -15.08
C ARG A 13 -6.62 7.43 -15.53
N ALA A 14 -6.71 8.72 -15.88
CA ALA A 14 -5.57 9.54 -16.29
C ALA A 14 -4.54 9.70 -15.15
N VAL A 15 -4.98 9.75 -13.89
CA VAL A 15 -4.10 9.79 -12.72
C VAL A 15 -3.46 8.43 -12.43
N LEU A 16 -4.22 7.34 -12.52
CA LEU A 16 -3.73 6.01 -12.14
C LEU A 16 -2.81 5.37 -13.19
N LEU A 17 -3.05 5.59 -14.49
CA LEU A 17 -2.33 4.91 -15.56
C LEU A 17 -0.80 5.19 -15.54
N PRO A 18 -0.33 6.43 -15.34
CA PRO A 18 1.11 6.70 -15.19
C PRO A 18 1.74 6.00 -13.98
N LEU A 19 1.01 5.85 -12.87
CA LEU A 19 1.52 5.19 -11.66
C LEU A 19 1.73 3.69 -11.90
N VAL A 20 0.79 3.03 -12.59
CA VAL A 20 0.92 1.62 -12.97
C VAL A 20 2.08 1.43 -13.94
N ARG A 21 2.21 2.31 -14.95
CA ARG A 21 3.33 2.26 -15.91
C ARG A 21 4.68 2.41 -15.20
N SER A 22 4.82 3.42 -14.34
CA SER A 22 6.03 3.64 -13.56
C SER A 22 6.39 2.45 -12.67
N THR A 23 5.38 1.78 -12.09
CA THR A 23 5.58 0.56 -11.28
C THR A 23 6.19 -0.57 -12.12
N LEU A 24 5.67 -0.80 -13.33
CA LEU A 24 6.19 -1.81 -14.26
C LEU A 24 7.60 -1.47 -14.76
N GLU A 25 7.83 -0.20 -15.12
CA GLU A 25 9.15 0.28 -15.56
C GLU A 25 10.19 0.15 -14.45
N ASN A 26 9.83 0.39 -13.19
CA ASN A 26 10.73 0.21 -12.06
C ASN A 26 11.08 -1.27 -11.85
N LEU A 27 10.08 -2.15 -11.89
CA LEU A 27 10.25 -3.59 -11.76
C LEU A 27 11.12 -4.19 -12.88
N ALA A 28 11.08 -3.63 -14.09
CA ALA A 28 11.92 -4.07 -15.20
C ALA A 28 13.43 -3.79 -14.97
N ARG A 29 13.78 -2.88 -14.06
CA ARG A 29 15.17 -2.45 -13.82
C ARG A 29 15.81 -3.11 -12.60
N VAL A 30 15.03 -3.48 -11.59
CA VAL A 30 15.55 -3.99 -10.31
C VAL A 30 14.68 -5.11 -9.75
N ALA A 31 15.27 -5.94 -8.87
CA ALA A 31 14.55 -7.01 -8.20
C ALA A 31 13.33 -6.50 -7.39
N PRO A 32 12.26 -7.29 -7.21
CA PRO A 32 11.02 -6.85 -6.58
C PRO A 32 11.18 -6.15 -5.21
N ALA A 33 12.08 -6.63 -4.35
CA ALA A 33 12.33 -6.02 -3.04
C ALA A 33 12.90 -4.60 -3.15
N ARG A 34 13.76 -4.34 -4.16
CA ARG A 34 14.29 -3.00 -4.47
C ARG A 34 13.31 -2.15 -5.27
N ALA A 35 12.40 -2.78 -6.00
CA ALA A 35 11.37 -2.09 -6.78
C ALA A 35 10.23 -1.55 -5.90
N LEU A 36 10.05 -2.10 -4.69
CA LEU A 36 9.02 -1.67 -3.74
C LEU A 36 9.27 -0.22 -3.29
N THR A 37 8.22 0.60 -3.37
CA THR A 37 8.22 1.99 -2.89
C THR A 37 7.06 2.24 -1.93
N GLY A 38 6.95 3.48 -1.42
CA GLY A 38 5.80 3.92 -0.64
C GLY A 38 5.89 3.57 0.85
N THR A 39 4.73 3.50 1.52
CA THR A 39 4.63 3.41 2.98
C THR A 39 5.27 2.15 3.55
N PHE A 40 5.13 1.01 2.88
CA PHE A 40 5.69 -0.26 3.34
C PHE A 40 7.20 -0.32 3.14
N ALA A 41 7.72 0.19 2.00
CA ALA A 41 9.17 0.24 1.74
C ALA A 41 9.94 1.05 2.80
N ARG A 42 9.32 2.10 3.33
CA ARG A 42 9.91 2.97 4.37
C ARG A 42 9.52 2.61 5.80
N ALA A 43 8.77 1.52 5.99
CA ALA A 43 8.19 1.14 7.28
C ALA A 43 7.44 2.29 8.00
N ASP A 44 6.65 3.06 7.24
CA ASP A 44 5.87 4.19 7.76
C ASP A 44 4.53 3.71 8.35
N ALA A 45 4.55 3.39 9.65
CA ALA A 45 3.37 2.92 10.38
C ALA A 45 2.28 3.99 10.53
N ALA A 46 2.65 5.27 10.62
CA ALA A 46 1.70 6.37 10.75
C ALA A 46 0.81 6.51 9.52
N THR A 47 1.39 6.38 8.32
CA THR A 47 0.63 6.38 7.06
C THR A 47 -0.23 5.13 6.91
N VAL A 48 0.27 3.94 7.30
CA VAL A 48 -0.55 2.71 7.28
C VAL A 48 -1.80 2.86 8.16
N ARG A 49 -1.66 3.41 9.37
CA ARG A 49 -2.80 3.66 10.28
C ARG A 49 -3.85 4.56 9.65
N LYS A 50 -3.43 5.63 8.95
CA LYS A 50 -4.33 6.54 8.24
C LYS A 50 -5.06 5.85 7.08
N HIS A 51 -4.35 5.03 6.30
CA HIS A 51 -4.97 4.26 5.20
C HIS A 51 -6.02 3.27 5.71
N LEU A 52 -5.73 2.52 6.77
CA LEU A 52 -6.67 1.58 7.36
C LEU A 52 -7.94 2.29 7.84
N ALA A 53 -7.79 3.39 8.57
CA ALA A 53 -8.93 4.20 9.03
C ALA A 53 -9.78 4.71 7.85
N ALA A 54 -9.15 5.21 6.79
CA ALA A 54 -9.85 5.70 5.59
C ALA A 54 -10.57 4.56 4.82
N LEU A 55 -9.97 3.37 4.73
CA LEU A 55 -10.60 2.22 4.07
C LEU A 55 -11.78 1.69 4.88
N GLN A 56 -11.67 1.66 6.21
CA GLN A 56 -12.77 1.31 7.11
C GLN A 56 -13.92 2.32 7.02
N SER A 57 -13.63 3.62 6.97
CA SER A 57 -14.67 4.66 6.87
C SER A 57 -15.44 4.60 5.54
N LEU A 58 -14.79 4.15 4.46
CA LEU A 58 -15.44 3.94 3.17
C LEU A 58 -16.28 2.66 3.09
N SER A 59 -16.25 1.82 4.14
CA SER A 59 -17.00 0.55 4.22
C SER A 59 -16.78 -0.39 3.03
N SER A 60 -15.63 -0.26 2.35
CA SER A 60 -15.27 -1.12 1.22
C SER A 60 -14.46 -2.32 1.73
N ARG A 61 -15.17 -3.40 2.09
CA ARG A 61 -14.55 -4.62 2.65
C ARG A 61 -13.50 -5.21 1.72
N ASP A 62 -13.77 -5.26 0.41
CA ASP A 62 -12.82 -5.82 -0.57
C ASP A 62 -11.55 -4.99 -0.68
N ALA A 63 -11.67 -3.65 -0.66
CA ALA A 63 -10.50 -2.78 -0.70
C ALA A 63 -9.66 -2.88 0.58
N LEU A 64 -10.32 -3.00 1.73
CA LEU A 64 -9.66 -3.23 3.01
C LEU A 64 -8.93 -4.58 3.03
N ALA A 65 -9.59 -5.66 2.58
CA ALA A 65 -9.00 -6.99 2.49
C ALA A 65 -7.79 -7.02 1.54
N ALA A 66 -7.90 -6.39 0.37
CA ALA A 66 -6.80 -6.26 -0.57
C ALA A 66 -5.62 -5.47 0.02
N TYR A 67 -5.89 -4.36 0.72
CA TYR A 67 -4.84 -3.57 1.36
C TYR A 67 -4.10 -4.35 2.45
N VAL A 68 -4.83 -5.09 3.29
CA VAL A 68 -4.24 -5.93 4.36
C VAL A 68 -3.35 -7.01 3.75
N LEU A 69 -3.87 -7.79 2.81
CA LEU A 69 -3.13 -8.88 2.17
C LEU A 69 -1.87 -8.37 1.44
N LEU A 70 -2.01 -7.33 0.62
CA LEU A 70 -0.89 -6.76 -0.13
C LEU A 70 0.12 -6.08 0.80
N GLY A 71 -0.34 -5.47 1.89
CA GLY A 71 0.51 -4.90 2.94
C GLY A 71 1.38 -5.95 3.60
N GLN A 72 0.79 -7.08 4.01
CA GLN A 72 1.53 -8.22 4.59
C GLN A 72 2.60 -8.74 3.64
N ARG A 73 2.30 -8.88 2.35
CA ARG A 73 3.31 -9.28 1.34
C ARG A 73 4.39 -8.22 1.12
N SER A 74 4.02 -6.94 1.20
CA SER A 74 4.96 -5.82 1.08
C SER A 74 5.95 -5.77 2.25
N LEU A 75 5.54 -6.13 3.47
CA LEU A 75 6.44 -6.20 4.63
C LEU A 75 7.57 -7.22 4.42
N HIS A 76 7.28 -8.38 3.81
CA HIS A 76 8.31 -9.38 3.49
C HIS A 76 9.34 -8.85 2.48
N LEU A 77 8.91 -8.00 1.55
CA LEU A 77 9.80 -7.36 0.58
C LEU A 77 10.62 -6.24 1.23
N ALA A 78 10.01 -5.45 2.12
CA ALA A 78 10.68 -4.38 2.85
C ALA A 78 11.76 -4.93 3.81
N GLU A 79 11.48 -6.06 4.49
CA GLU A 79 12.46 -6.76 5.33
C GLU A 79 13.70 -7.17 4.53
N LYS A 80 13.50 -7.79 3.36
CA LYS A 80 14.59 -8.17 2.44
C LYS A 80 15.42 -6.98 1.95
N ASN A 81 14.85 -5.78 2.00
CA ASN A 81 15.51 -4.54 1.59
C ASN A 81 16.06 -3.72 2.77
N GLY A 82 16.09 -4.30 3.98
CA GLY A 82 16.73 -3.70 5.16
C GLY A 82 15.91 -2.64 5.88
N ALA A 83 14.57 -2.66 5.76
CA ALA A 83 13.70 -1.79 6.53
C ALA A 83 13.75 -2.11 8.04
N ASP A 84 13.45 -1.11 8.88
CA ASP A 84 13.53 -1.24 10.34
C ASP A 84 12.59 -2.34 10.87
N ALA A 85 13.17 -3.36 11.51
CA ALA A 85 12.43 -4.54 11.93
C ALA A 85 11.35 -4.23 12.99
N GLN A 86 11.56 -3.23 13.84
CA GLN A 86 10.58 -2.86 14.86
C GLN A 86 9.37 -2.17 14.24
N ALA A 87 9.59 -1.25 13.30
CA ALA A 87 8.54 -0.61 12.54
C ALA A 87 7.77 -1.61 11.66
N LEU A 88 8.45 -2.59 11.05
CA LEU A 88 7.77 -3.67 10.31
C LEU A 88 6.84 -4.50 11.21
N LYS A 89 7.28 -4.82 12.44
CA LYS A 89 6.43 -5.51 13.44
C LYS A 89 5.23 -4.68 13.84
N GLU A 90 5.41 -3.38 14.08
CA GLU A 90 4.28 -2.47 14.37
C GLU A 90 3.26 -2.50 13.23
N ILE A 91 3.71 -2.40 11.98
CA ILE A 91 2.83 -2.44 10.82
C ILE A 91 2.12 -3.79 10.72
N MET A 92 2.83 -4.91 10.94
CA MET A 92 2.19 -6.24 10.93
C MET A 92 1.05 -6.32 11.94
N SER A 93 1.28 -5.89 13.18
CA SER A 93 0.24 -5.86 14.21
C SER A 93 -0.95 -4.96 13.84
N LEU A 94 -0.70 -3.82 13.19
CA LEU A 94 -1.78 -2.96 12.66
C LEU A 94 -2.63 -3.69 11.61
N LEU A 95 -2.01 -4.45 10.72
CA LEU A 95 -2.71 -5.19 9.66
C LEU A 95 -3.49 -6.38 10.24
N GLU A 96 -2.95 -7.09 11.23
CA GLU A 96 -3.60 -8.23 11.90
C GLU A 96 -4.78 -7.81 12.80
N ALA A 97 -4.74 -6.59 13.36
CA ALA A 97 -5.82 -6.05 14.17
C ALA A 97 -7.09 -5.69 13.37
N VAL A 98 -7.02 -5.69 12.03
CA VAL A 98 -8.15 -5.38 11.17
C VAL A 98 -9.17 -6.52 11.19
N LYS A 99 -10.37 -6.24 11.70
CA LYS A 99 -11.51 -7.16 11.58
C LYS A 99 -12.09 -7.09 10.17
N MET A 100 -12.15 -8.23 9.48
CA MET A 100 -12.74 -8.39 8.15
C MET A 100 -14.26 -8.51 8.20
#